data_AF-A0A7J7IED6-F1
#
_entry.id   AF-A0A7J7IED6-F1
#
_cell.length_a   1.000
_cell.length_b   1.000
_cell.length_c   1.000
_cell.angle_alpha   90.00
_cell.angle_beta   90.00
_cell.angle_gamma   90.00
#
_symmetry.space_group_name_H-M   'P 1'
#
loop_
_entity.id
_entity.type
_entity.pdbx_description
1 polymer ?
#
loop_
_entity_poly.entity_id
_entity_poly.type
_entity_poly.pdbx_seq_one_letter_code
_entity_poly.pdbx_strand_id
1 'polypeptide(L)'
;MSAAPNQEQTKKVVNGDQAFGTGLRKVVPAPGCQNPLVEILVIYDADSTLAGEVRYFLRKVLFHNYCAACVITHGKRCEKPEWTALKSGQHDWGANVRLRNVHRDEIELEARNVAGAHLPCVLGKLMNGAYLLLLTRQELELCQGHVSSFRLRLSETLVHHGLFIWSDEISIHTSLSNGVHGTVS
;
A
#
# COMPACT_ATOMS: atom_id res chain seq x y z
N MET A 1 32.08 -45.46 -29.41
CA MET A 1 33.15 -44.65 -28.77
C MET A 1 32.79 -43.20 -29.06
N SER A 2 32.39 -42.31 -28.17
CA SER A 2 32.36 -42.28 -26.70
C SER A 2 31.18 -41.44 -26.26
N ALA A 3 30.67 -41.75 -25.07
CA ALA A 3 29.59 -41.05 -24.40
C ALA A 3 30.07 -39.82 -23.62
N ALA A 4 29.13 -38.87 -23.47
CA ALA A 4 28.93 -37.92 -22.37
C ALA A 4 29.91 -36.72 -22.22
N PRO A 5 29.53 -35.63 -21.51
CA PRO A 5 28.33 -35.45 -20.69
C PRO A 5 27.50 -34.16 -20.90
N ASN A 6 26.27 -34.32 -20.44
CA ASN A 6 25.26 -33.34 -20.03
C ASN A 6 25.86 -32.18 -19.20
N GLN A 7 25.59 -30.93 -19.56
CA GLN A 7 25.82 -29.77 -18.68
C GLN A 7 24.49 -29.10 -18.35
N GLU A 8 23.96 -29.53 -17.22
CA GLU A 8 22.91 -28.89 -16.46
C GLU A 8 23.51 -27.63 -15.79
N GLN A 9 23.26 -26.46 -16.36
CA GLN A 9 23.58 -25.20 -15.70
C GLN A 9 22.41 -24.79 -14.80
N THR A 10 22.65 -25.03 -13.53
CA THR A 10 21.82 -24.71 -12.39
C THR A 10 21.48 -23.21 -12.34
N LYS A 11 20.18 -22.94 -12.21
CA LYS A 11 19.64 -21.63 -11.82
C LYS A 11 20.29 -21.20 -10.51
N LYS A 12 21.11 -20.15 -10.58
CA LYS A 12 21.52 -19.42 -9.38
C LYS A 12 20.31 -18.63 -8.90
N VAL A 13 19.53 -19.23 -8.01
CA VAL A 13 18.53 -18.54 -7.20
C VAL A 13 19.31 -17.52 -6.37
N VAL A 14 19.16 -16.24 -6.72
CA VAL A 14 19.62 -15.15 -5.88
C VAL A 14 18.65 -15.12 -4.69
N ASN A 15 19.06 -15.74 -3.58
CA ASN A 15 18.43 -15.57 -2.28
C ASN A 15 18.58 -14.09 -1.89
N GLY A 16 17.50 -13.34 -2.06
CA GLY A 16 17.36 -11.98 -1.57
C GLY A 16 17.05 -11.96 -0.07
N ASP A 17 17.84 -12.65 0.74
CA ASP A 17 17.91 -12.42 2.18
C ASP A 17 18.86 -11.23 2.42
N GLN A 18 18.42 -10.04 2.02
CA GLN A 18 18.95 -8.81 2.57
C GLN A 18 18.17 -8.54 3.86
N ALA A 19 18.82 -8.86 4.98
CA ALA A 19 18.33 -8.61 6.32
C ALA A 19 17.91 -7.13 6.47
N PHE A 20 16.60 -6.90 6.55
CA PHE A 20 16.03 -5.63 6.96
C PHE A 20 16.40 -5.38 8.43
N GLY A 21 17.29 -4.40 8.65
CA GLY A 21 17.65 -3.94 9.99
C GLY A 21 16.41 -3.57 10.80
N THR A 22 16.42 -3.95 12.07
CA THR A 22 15.37 -3.78 13.07
C THR A 22 15.16 -2.31 13.44
N GLY A 23 14.55 -1.56 12.54
CA GLY A 23 13.83 -0.32 12.78
C GLY A 23 12.73 -0.25 11.72
N LEU A 24 11.45 -0.22 12.12
CA LEU A 24 10.37 -0.03 11.15
C LEU A 24 10.54 1.35 10.53
N ARG A 25 11.07 1.43 9.31
CA ARG A 25 11.06 2.67 8.53
C ARG A 25 9.60 3.09 8.34
N LYS A 26 9.27 4.28 8.82
CA LYS A 26 7.96 4.91 8.62
C LYS A 26 8.07 5.91 7.49
N VAL A 27 7.00 6.06 6.73
CA VAL A 27 6.84 7.26 5.88
C VAL A 27 6.17 8.34 6.71
N VAL A 28 6.53 9.60 6.47
CA VAL A 28 5.86 10.77 7.07
C VAL A 28 5.57 11.79 5.97
N PRO A 29 4.52 12.62 6.10
CA PRO A 29 4.25 13.68 5.13
C PRO A 29 5.49 14.55 4.89
N ALA A 30 5.77 14.86 3.63
CA ALA A 30 6.91 15.70 3.29
C ALA A 30 6.71 17.12 3.88
N PRO A 31 7.68 17.66 4.63
CA PRO A 31 7.59 19.01 5.18
C PRO A 31 7.40 20.06 4.07
N GLY A 32 6.52 21.03 4.29
CA GLY A 32 6.32 22.15 3.36
C GLY A 32 5.56 21.81 2.07
N CYS A 33 4.94 20.62 1.97
CA CYS A 33 4.08 20.28 0.83
C CYS A 33 2.90 21.26 0.73
N GLN A 34 2.83 22.03 -0.35
CA GLN A 34 1.76 23.04 -0.55
C GLN A 34 0.39 22.40 -0.76
N ASN A 35 0.36 21.21 -1.36
CA ASN A 35 -0.85 20.45 -1.64
C ASN A 35 -0.71 19.06 -1.03
N PRO A 36 -0.82 18.92 0.31
CA PRO A 36 -0.66 17.63 0.95
C PRO A 36 -1.74 16.66 0.48
N LEU A 37 -1.41 15.38 0.50
CA LEU A 37 -2.37 14.30 0.31
C LEU A 37 -3.40 14.36 1.45
N VAL A 38 -4.68 14.28 1.13
CA VAL A 38 -5.77 14.28 2.12
C VAL A 38 -6.59 12.99 2.09
N GLU A 39 -6.55 12.27 0.97
CA GLU A 39 -7.31 11.04 0.81
C GLU A 39 -6.69 10.12 -0.23
N ILE A 40 -6.78 8.82 0.02
CA ILE A 40 -6.39 7.73 -0.87
C ILE A 40 -7.65 6.95 -1.22
N LEU A 41 -7.97 6.92 -2.51
CA LEU A 41 -9.11 6.20 -3.07
C LEU A 41 -8.62 4.92 -3.71
N VAL A 42 -9.03 3.77 -3.17
CA VAL A 42 -8.84 2.46 -3.79
C VAL A 42 -10.08 2.14 -4.59
N ILE A 43 -9.94 2.17 -5.91
CA ILE A 43 -11.06 2.14 -6.85
C ILE A 43 -11.18 0.73 -7.42
N TYR A 44 -12.31 0.10 -7.16
CA TYR A 44 -12.65 -1.20 -7.73
C TYR A 44 -13.09 -1.06 -9.19
N ASP A 45 -12.72 -2.03 -10.03
CA ASP A 45 -13.32 -2.21 -11.35
C ASP A 45 -14.62 -3.03 -11.23
N ALA A 46 -15.56 -2.49 -10.48
CA ALA A 46 -16.89 -3.03 -10.27
C ALA A 46 -17.84 -1.89 -9.94
N ASP A 47 -19.13 -2.08 -10.21
CA ASP A 47 -20.19 -1.13 -9.83
C ASP A 47 -20.73 -1.46 -8.43
N SER A 48 -21.16 -0.44 -7.69
CA SER A 48 -21.64 -0.53 -6.31
C SER A 48 -22.80 -1.53 -6.12
N THR A 49 -23.68 -1.65 -7.12
CA THR A 49 -24.82 -2.58 -7.14
C THR A 49 -24.40 -4.05 -7.16
N LEU A 50 -23.21 -4.36 -7.69
CA LEU A 50 -22.67 -5.72 -7.77
C LEU A 50 -21.97 -6.14 -6.47
N ALA A 51 -21.63 -5.20 -5.59
CA ALA A 51 -21.00 -5.49 -4.31
C ALA A 51 -21.97 -6.07 -3.26
N GLY A 52 -23.29 -5.88 -3.42
CA GLY A 52 -24.28 -6.59 -2.60
C GLY A 52 -24.20 -8.12 -2.76
N GLU A 53 -23.60 -8.60 -3.86
CA GLU A 53 -23.42 -10.01 -4.21
C GLU A 53 -21.97 -10.51 -4.05
N VAL A 54 -21.17 -9.90 -3.16
CA VAL A 54 -19.74 -10.25 -2.84
C VAL A 54 -19.48 -11.75 -2.63
N ARG A 55 -20.52 -12.58 -2.47
CA ARG A 55 -20.43 -14.05 -2.49
C ARG A 55 -19.91 -14.66 -3.80
N TYR A 56 -20.05 -14.02 -4.97
CA TYR A 56 -19.79 -14.71 -6.25
C TYR A 56 -18.52 -14.26 -7.02
N PHE A 57 -18.03 -13.04 -6.80
CA PHE A 57 -16.93 -12.48 -7.63
C PHE A 57 -15.51 -12.95 -7.26
N LEU A 58 -15.34 -13.68 -6.15
CA LEU A 58 -14.04 -14.32 -5.83
C LEU A 58 -13.75 -15.59 -6.64
N ARG A 59 -14.73 -16.13 -7.40
CA ARG A 59 -14.54 -17.39 -8.15
C ARG A 59 -15.01 -17.37 -9.60
N LYS A 60 -15.76 -16.36 -10.05
CA LYS A 60 -16.30 -16.35 -11.42
C LYS A 60 -15.42 -15.56 -12.39
N VAL A 61 -14.17 -15.97 -12.51
CA VAL A 61 -13.35 -15.70 -13.69
C VAL A 61 -12.70 -17.00 -14.10
N LEU A 62 -13.53 -17.86 -14.68
CA LEU A 62 -13.12 -18.51 -15.91
C LEU A 62 -12.70 -17.37 -16.86
N PHE A 63 -11.39 -17.19 -17.03
CA PHE A 63 -10.77 -16.44 -18.12
C PHE A 63 -11.13 -14.92 -18.22
N HIS A 64 -10.28 -14.05 -17.63
CA HIS A 64 -9.92 -12.67 -18.07
C HIS A 64 -10.18 -11.42 -17.20
N ASN A 65 -10.97 -11.37 -16.11
CA ASN A 65 -11.15 -10.10 -15.36
C ASN A 65 -11.23 -10.26 -13.83
N TYR A 66 -10.11 -10.59 -13.17
CA TYR A 66 -10.04 -10.52 -11.70
C TYR A 66 -9.71 -9.09 -11.26
N CYS A 67 -10.51 -8.51 -10.36
CA CYS A 67 -10.23 -7.18 -9.81
C CYS A 67 -9.17 -7.30 -8.71
N ALA A 68 -7.93 -6.92 -9.01
CA ALA A 68 -6.80 -6.99 -8.06
C ALA A 68 -7.08 -6.24 -6.73
N ALA A 69 -7.73 -5.08 -6.80
CA ALA A 69 -8.14 -4.34 -5.60
C ALA A 69 -9.11 -5.16 -4.73
N CYS A 70 -10.12 -5.82 -5.30
CA CYS A 70 -11.02 -6.68 -4.53
C CYS A 70 -10.26 -7.82 -3.82
N VAL A 71 -9.29 -8.43 -4.52
CA VAL A 71 -8.46 -9.52 -3.95
C VAL A 71 -7.57 -9.02 -2.81
N ILE A 72 -7.07 -7.78 -2.88
CA ILE A 72 -6.29 -7.16 -1.81
C ILE A 72 -7.18 -6.89 -0.59
N THR A 73 -8.36 -6.28 -0.80
CA THR A 73 -9.19 -5.75 0.29
C THR A 73 -10.11 -6.78 0.95
N HIS A 74 -10.56 -7.81 0.23
CA HIS A 74 -11.54 -8.78 0.73
C HIS A 74 -10.96 -10.18 0.97
N GLY A 75 -11.41 -10.80 2.07
CA GLY A 75 -11.34 -12.25 2.27
C GLY A 75 -12.58 -12.94 1.71
N LYS A 76 -12.86 -14.17 2.16
CA LYS A 76 -13.98 -14.98 1.63
C LYS A 76 -15.38 -14.38 1.78
N ARG A 77 -15.58 -13.46 2.74
CA ARG A 77 -16.92 -12.97 3.14
C ARG A 77 -16.99 -11.49 3.47
N CYS A 78 -15.86 -10.85 3.79
CA CYS A 78 -15.80 -9.46 4.25
C CYS A 78 -14.43 -8.87 3.93
N GLU A 79 -14.24 -7.57 4.19
CA GLU A 79 -12.91 -6.96 4.20
C GLU A 79 -11.96 -7.75 5.11
N LYS A 80 -10.71 -7.87 4.69
CA LYS A 80 -9.67 -8.53 5.49
C LYS A 80 -9.44 -7.74 6.78
N PRO A 81 -9.20 -8.38 7.93
CA PRO A 81 -8.87 -7.68 9.17
C PRO A 81 -7.70 -6.70 9.02
N GLU A 82 -6.67 -7.09 8.29
CA GLU A 82 -5.49 -6.27 8.01
C GLU A 82 -5.85 -5.05 7.16
N TRP A 83 -6.81 -5.21 6.23
CA TRP A 83 -7.33 -4.11 5.42
C TRP A 83 -8.14 -3.13 6.26
N THR A 84 -9.01 -3.64 7.14
CA THR A 84 -9.80 -2.82 8.07
C THR A 84 -8.90 -2.02 9.01
N ALA A 85 -7.84 -2.64 9.54
CA ALA A 85 -6.85 -1.95 10.36
C ALA A 85 -6.14 -0.83 9.60
N LEU A 86 -5.72 -1.10 8.34
CA LEU A 86 -5.12 -0.09 7.48
C LEU A 86 -6.09 1.08 7.24
N LYS A 87 -7.37 0.79 6.91
CA LYS A 87 -8.41 1.81 6.72
C LYS A 87 -8.75 2.61 7.97
N SER A 88 -8.60 2.03 9.16
CA SER A 88 -8.84 2.72 10.43
C SER A 88 -7.67 3.63 10.85
N GLY A 89 -6.72 3.91 9.97
CA GLY A 89 -5.57 4.77 10.24
C GLY A 89 -4.38 4.07 10.88
N GLN A 90 -4.32 2.72 10.91
CA GLN A 90 -3.11 1.99 11.32
C GLN A 90 -2.10 1.95 10.16
N HIS A 91 -1.67 3.13 9.73
CA HIS A 91 -0.68 3.36 8.69
C HIS A 91 0.17 4.58 9.01
N ASP A 92 1.34 4.66 8.40
CA ASP A 92 2.29 5.73 8.67
C ASP A 92 2.01 7.00 7.82
N TRP A 93 1.00 6.99 6.94
CA TRP A 93 0.68 8.13 6.04
C TRP A 93 0.15 9.40 6.73
N GLY A 94 0.12 9.43 8.06
CA GLY A 94 -0.39 10.55 8.85
C GLY A 94 -1.89 10.45 9.14
N ALA A 95 -2.30 10.93 10.31
CA ALA A 95 -3.66 10.80 10.82
C ALA A 95 -4.73 11.55 9.98
N ASN A 96 -4.31 12.51 9.16
CA ASN A 96 -5.21 13.31 8.32
C ASN A 96 -5.46 12.69 6.93
N VAL A 97 -4.73 11.64 6.56
CA VAL A 97 -4.92 10.96 5.27
C VAL A 97 -5.94 9.86 5.43
N ARG A 98 -7.09 10.01 4.77
CA ARG A 98 -8.15 8.99 4.79
C ARG A 98 -7.89 7.93 3.73
N LEU A 99 -8.11 6.66 4.06
CA LEU A 99 -8.13 5.56 3.09
C LEU A 99 -9.57 5.09 2.87
N ARG A 100 -10.06 5.16 1.63
CA ARG A 100 -11.41 4.68 1.27
C ARG A 100 -11.41 3.72 0.09
N ASN A 101 -12.34 2.79 0.18
CA ASN A 101 -12.73 1.92 -0.93
C ASN A 101 -13.90 2.58 -1.66
N VAL A 102 -13.84 2.61 -2.98
CA VAL A 102 -14.92 3.13 -3.83
C VAL A 102 -15.08 2.27 -5.08
N HIS A 103 -16.30 2.23 -5.61
CA HIS A 103 -16.59 1.63 -6.90
C HIS A 103 -16.41 2.66 -8.03
N ARG A 104 -16.22 2.18 -9.26
CA ARG A 104 -15.97 3.08 -10.42
C ARG A 104 -17.15 4.01 -10.72
N ASP A 105 -18.36 3.64 -10.30
CA ASP A 105 -19.58 4.42 -10.41
C ASP A 105 -19.78 5.43 -9.26
N GLU A 106 -18.99 5.35 -8.19
CA GLU A 106 -19.08 6.22 -7.00
C GLU A 106 -18.13 7.42 -7.04
N ILE A 107 -17.17 7.44 -7.95
CA ILE A 107 -16.18 8.51 -8.07
C ILE A 107 -16.68 9.67 -8.96
N GLU A 108 -16.25 10.90 -8.65
CA GLU A 108 -16.55 12.11 -9.41
C GLU A 108 -15.81 12.18 -10.76
N LEU A 109 -16.24 13.07 -11.66
CA LEU A 109 -15.76 13.12 -13.05
C LEU A 109 -14.23 13.32 -13.14
N GLU A 110 -13.68 14.19 -12.29
CA GLU A 110 -12.25 14.50 -12.22
C GLU A 110 -11.45 13.25 -11.84
N ALA A 111 -11.92 12.50 -10.84
CA ALA A 111 -11.31 11.23 -10.45
C ALA A 111 -11.46 10.18 -11.56
N ARG A 112 -12.60 10.11 -12.26
CA ARG A 112 -12.79 9.21 -13.41
C ARG A 112 -11.81 9.49 -14.54
N ASN A 113 -11.59 10.77 -14.84
CA ASN A 113 -10.67 11.19 -15.91
C ASN A 113 -9.23 10.76 -15.60
N VAL A 114 -8.80 10.84 -14.35
CA VAL A 114 -7.46 10.37 -13.92
C VAL A 114 -7.39 8.85 -13.84
N ALA A 115 -8.45 8.18 -13.36
CA ALA A 115 -8.51 6.72 -13.30
C ALA A 115 -8.46 6.08 -14.70
N GLY A 116 -9.28 6.58 -15.64
CA GLY A 116 -9.29 6.17 -17.04
C GLY A 116 -9.24 4.64 -17.24
N ALA A 117 -8.31 4.20 -18.10
CA ALA A 117 -8.08 2.78 -18.39
C ALA A 117 -7.27 2.04 -17.31
N HIS A 118 -6.91 2.69 -16.20
CA HIS A 118 -6.09 2.09 -15.15
C HIS A 118 -6.88 1.28 -14.11
N LEU A 119 -8.22 1.31 -14.13
CA LEU A 119 -9.06 0.56 -13.19
C LEU A 119 -8.69 -0.93 -13.15
N PRO A 120 -8.75 -1.64 -12.00
CA PRO A 120 -8.79 -1.04 -10.68
C PRO A 120 -7.47 -0.29 -10.42
N CYS A 121 -7.55 0.85 -9.72
CA CYS A 121 -6.39 1.69 -9.45
C CYS A 121 -6.48 2.35 -8.07
N VAL A 122 -5.40 3.03 -7.67
CA VAL A 122 -5.36 3.87 -6.48
C VAL A 122 -5.12 5.31 -6.90
N LEU A 123 -5.98 6.23 -6.43
CA LEU A 123 -5.78 7.65 -6.60
C LEU A 123 -5.45 8.33 -5.27
N GLY A 124 -4.63 9.35 -5.31
CA GLY A 124 -4.43 10.30 -4.21
C GLY A 124 -5.15 11.60 -4.50
N LYS A 125 -6.01 12.04 -3.59
CA LYS A 125 -6.62 13.39 -3.62
C LYS A 125 -5.74 14.35 -2.81
N LEU A 126 -5.32 15.43 -3.45
CA LEU A 126 -4.56 16.50 -2.82
C LEU A 126 -5.50 17.55 -2.23
N MET A 127 -4.98 18.37 -1.31
CA MET A 127 -5.75 19.41 -0.63
C MET A 127 -6.40 20.44 -1.57
N ASN A 128 -5.78 20.71 -2.72
CA ASN A 128 -6.33 21.60 -3.75
C ASN A 128 -7.40 20.93 -4.65
N GLY A 129 -7.78 19.68 -4.36
CA GLY A 129 -8.77 18.92 -5.12
C GLY A 129 -8.21 18.13 -6.31
N ALA A 130 -6.93 18.29 -6.66
CA ALA A 130 -6.32 17.52 -7.74
C ALA A 130 -6.17 16.03 -7.37
N TYR A 131 -6.25 15.18 -8.40
CA TYR A 131 -6.02 13.73 -8.27
C TYR A 131 -4.70 13.32 -8.91
N LEU A 132 -4.00 12.40 -8.25
CA LEU A 132 -2.81 11.73 -8.77
C LEU A 132 -3.07 10.23 -8.86
N LEU A 133 -2.65 9.61 -9.97
CA LEU A 133 -2.61 8.15 -10.08
C LEU A 133 -1.43 7.65 -9.25
N LEU A 134 -1.73 6.91 -8.17
CA LEU A 134 -0.72 6.36 -7.26
C LEU A 134 -0.38 4.92 -7.59
N LEU A 135 -1.36 4.07 -7.90
CA LEU A 135 -1.10 2.69 -8.32
C LEU A 135 -2.02 2.31 -9.47
N THR A 136 -1.42 1.70 -10.49
CA THR A 136 -2.10 1.10 -11.64
C THR A 136 -2.64 -0.30 -11.33
N ARG A 137 -3.47 -0.84 -12.23
CA ARG A 137 -3.88 -2.25 -12.22
C ARG A 137 -2.68 -3.19 -12.07
N GLN A 138 -1.65 -3.03 -12.90
CA GLN A 138 -0.48 -3.91 -12.92
C GLN A 138 0.26 -3.89 -11.59
N GLU A 139 0.39 -2.72 -10.96
CA GLU A 139 1.01 -2.57 -9.65
C GLU A 139 0.21 -3.22 -8.52
N LEU A 140 -1.12 -3.17 -8.61
CA LEU A 140 -2.00 -3.89 -7.68
C LEU A 140 -1.92 -5.42 -7.87
N GLU A 141 -1.81 -5.90 -9.11
CA GLU A 141 -1.63 -7.32 -9.40
C GLU A 141 -0.32 -7.86 -8.81
N LEU A 142 0.77 -7.08 -8.87
CA LEU A 142 2.05 -7.41 -8.23
C LEU A 142 1.97 -7.52 -6.70
N CYS A 143 0.94 -6.94 -6.07
CA CYS A 143 0.72 -7.12 -4.63
C CYS A 143 0.18 -8.52 -4.30
N GLN A 144 -0.25 -9.31 -5.29
CA GLN A 144 -0.70 -10.70 -5.13
C GLN A 144 -1.78 -10.87 -4.05
N GLY A 145 -2.64 -9.86 -3.88
CA GLY A 145 -3.68 -9.88 -2.84
C GLY A 145 -3.19 -9.64 -1.41
N HIS A 146 -1.94 -9.29 -1.19
CA HIS A 146 -1.38 -9.09 0.15
C HIS A 146 -1.50 -7.61 0.57
N VAL A 147 -2.12 -7.35 1.72
CA VAL A 147 -2.30 -6.00 2.27
C VAL A 147 -0.95 -5.35 2.63
N SER A 148 0.00 -6.14 3.11
CA SER A 148 1.37 -5.68 3.42
C SER A 148 2.11 -5.22 2.16
N SER A 149 2.04 -5.99 1.06
CA SER A 149 2.64 -5.63 -0.22
C SER A 149 2.01 -4.36 -0.80
N PHE A 150 0.68 -4.23 -0.70
CA PHE A 150 -0.04 -3.00 -1.06
C PHE A 150 0.47 -1.80 -0.27
N ARG A 151 0.56 -1.92 1.06
CA ARG A 151 1.02 -0.84 1.95
C ARG A 151 2.43 -0.39 1.58
N LEU A 152 3.35 -1.34 1.38
CA LEU A 152 4.73 -1.05 1.03
C LEU A 152 4.82 -0.30 -0.31
N ARG A 153 4.19 -0.84 -1.36
CA ARG A 153 4.23 -0.24 -2.69
C ARG A 153 3.60 1.16 -2.73
N LEU A 154 2.49 1.35 -2.03
CA LEU A 154 1.86 2.65 -1.91
C LEU A 154 2.79 3.64 -1.20
N SER A 155 3.42 3.24 -0.10
CA SER A 155 4.42 4.09 0.59
C SER A 155 5.61 4.45 -0.31
N GLU A 156 6.15 3.51 -1.07
CA GLU A 156 7.21 3.78 -2.05
C GLU A 156 6.78 4.80 -3.10
N THR A 157 5.55 4.66 -3.60
CA THR A 157 5.00 5.57 -4.63
C THR A 157 4.76 6.96 -4.06
N LEU A 158 4.23 7.04 -2.84
CA LEU A 158 4.03 8.30 -2.12
C LEU A 158 5.35 9.06 -1.90
N VAL A 159 6.43 8.35 -1.61
CA VAL A 159 7.78 8.93 -1.50
C VAL A 159 8.32 9.33 -2.87
N HIS A 160 8.14 8.50 -3.89
CA HIS A 160 8.55 8.81 -5.27
C HIS A 160 7.89 10.09 -5.81
N HIS A 161 6.62 10.34 -5.45
CA HIS A 161 5.91 11.57 -5.80
C HIS A 161 6.29 12.78 -4.93
N GLY A 162 7.18 12.62 -3.95
CA GLY A 162 7.59 13.69 -3.04
C GLY A 162 6.49 14.14 -2.07
N LEU A 163 5.41 13.36 -1.93
CA LEU A 163 4.33 13.63 -0.97
C LEU A 163 4.74 13.22 0.45
N PHE A 164 5.65 12.25 0.55
CA PHE A 164 6.16 11.67 1.79
C PHE A 164 7.67 11.52 1.74
N ILE A 165 8.29 11.36 2.90
CA ILE A 165 9.70 10.97 3.05
C ILE A 165 9.80 9.77 3.99
N TRP A 166 10.85 8.96 3.81
CA TRP A 166 11.21 7.95 4.81
C TRP A 166 11.85 8.64 6.02
N SER A 167 11.37 8.27 7.21
CA SER A 167 11.94 8.69 8.48
C SER A 167 12.50 7.46 9.18
N ASP A 168 13.78 7.52 9.54
CA ASP A 168 14.38 6.56 10.46
C ASP A 168 14.01 7.02 11.88
N GLU A 169 13.25 6.21 12.65
CA GLU A 169 13.04 6.49 14.07
C GLU A 169 14.38 6.40 14.80
N ILE A 170 14.98 7.55 15.13
CA ILE A 170 16.04 7.59 16.14
C ILE A 170 15.34 7.51 17.50
N SER A 171 15.26 6.31 18.07
CA SER A 171 14.88 6.11 19.47
C SER A 171 15.94 6.75 20.38
N ILE A 172 15.82 8.04 20.66
CA ILE A 172 16.60 8.69 21.73
C ILE A 172 15.99 8.25 23.05
N HIS A 173 16.49 7.15 23.61
CA HIS A 173 16.28 6.85 25.03
C HIS A 173 17.06 7.90 25.83
N THR A 174 16.38 8.96 26.28
CA THR A 174 16.92 9.87 27.29
C THR A 174 17.00 9.11 28.60
N SER A 175 18.15 8.51 28.89
CA SER A 175 18.49 8.04 30.23
C SER A 175 18.65 9.26 31.15
N LEU A 176 17.60 9.59 31.90
CA LEU A 176 17.72 10.43 33.09
C LEU A 176 18.51 9.62 34.13
N SER A 177 19.83 9.83 34.18
CA SER A 177 20.63 9.41 35.34
C SER A 177 20.30 10.36 36.49
N ASN A 178 19.56 9.87 37.48
CA ASN A 178 19.45 10.47 38.80
C ASN A 178 20.84 10.60 39.43
N GLY A 179 21.36 11.83 39.50
CA GLY A 179 22.49 12.17 40.36
C GLY A 179 21.99 12.42 41.78
N VAL A 180 22.01 11.39 42.62
CA VAL A 180 21.97 11.53 44.08
C VAL A 180 23.33 12.11 44.50
N HIS A 181 23.35 13.35 45.00
CA HIS A 181 24.44 13.81 45.85
C HIS A 181 23.87 14.11 47.23
N GLY A 182 24.10 13.17 48.15
CA GLY A 182 24.10 13.46 49.57
C GLY A 182 25.36 14.24 49.92
N THR A 183 25.23 15.18 50.85
CA THR A 183 26.31 15.55 51.77
C THR A 183 25.68 15.86 53.11
N VAL A 184 26.04 15.01 54.07
CA VAL A 184 25.91 15.21 55.51
C VAL A 184 26.81 16.37 55.93
N SER A 185 26.29 17.27 56.75
CA SER A 185 27.01 18.00 57.80
C SER A 185 26.01 18.42 58.86
#